data_AF-A0A2D6M089-F1
#
_entry.id   AF-A0A2D6M089-F1
#
_cell.length_a   1.000
_cell.length_b   1.000
_cell.length_c   1.000
_cell.angle_alpha   90.00
_cell.angle_beta   90.00
_cell.angle_gamma   90.00
#
_symmetry.space_group_name_H-M   'P 1'
#
loop_
_entity.id
_entity.type
_entity.pdbx_description
1 polymer ?
#
loop_
_entity_poly.entity_id
_entity_poly.type
_entity_poly.pdbx_seq_one_letter_code
_entity_poly.pdbx_strand_id
1 'polypeptide(L)'
;RASGLTATGDAITMARKELKNAIKGNRTYILLLSDGYTNRGINSLKAAQDAATQGIIIYTIGIGNVNTIEMQRIANTTNGEYFHVENTSQLKTIFKTIGDIIIEPERTCGPTTNIGECEYGVQICNEISGLWDICEGPIYPKFEVCDGLDNDCDGKIDEELINHCTNYTTCQRYNSCDTCPTTPTEECDNVDNDCDYGIDEECPCNTEGEIRACGPNQAGIGICRNGIQTCEAGIWSDCQGAIGPEEEKCNLDTTGNGTDENCDGQTDETCDTKDTPSGNSGKCTQDSDCRNENPCTINRCIREQCSYIPKANETNCGYGKKCSTGNCIPILDNVMDPNTKITEQIAKELILVIEKDYLLVGDTQKIWVERTSTGEKVPNVNITLTNGKQITLSTGLEGILEYTAKTTGNYEVEATKDAFNAKDNFGVLELITTIISEFTKTTNILLFSTGITPPGIGLLLLLLCLIAAATAYDKSKILFKHKTKSTKEQRKETLIRIGIAITAFTFPIIAMRLTDMLFGIMLALAEIATTLLTNYLVKQAQTKKPINVN
;
A
#
# COMPACT_ATOMS: atom_id res chain seq x y z
N ARG A 1 54.88 -11.39 30.11
CA ARG A 1 54.49 -9.96 30.01
C ARG A 1 53.97 -9.75 28.59
N ALA A 2 52.86 -9.01 28.42
CA ALA A 2 52.53 -8.46 27.11
C ALA A 2 53.62 -7.44 26.69
N SER A 3 53.73 -7.16 25.40
CA SER A 3 54.72 -6.22 24.85
C SER A 3 54.40 -4.75 25.10
N GLY A 4 53.21 -4.42 25.63
CA GLY A 4 52.76 -3.04 25.84
C GLY A 4 52.36 -2.31 24.56
N LEU A 5 52.10 -3.05 23.48
CA LEU A 5 51.79 -2.49 22.16
C LEU A 5 50.40 -2.93 21.71
N THR A 6 49.55 -1.95 21.36
CA THR A 6 48.16 -2.13 20.95
C THR A 6 48.03 -1.67 19.49
N ALA A 7 47.77 -2.63 18.59
CA ALA A 7 47.80 -2.46 17.14
C ALA A 7 46.41 -2.57 16.51
N THR A 8 45.48 -1.75 16.98
CA THR A 8 44.03 -1.85 16.72
C THR A 8 43.68 -1.86 15.23
N GLY A 9 44.30 -1.01 14.40
CA GLY A 9 44.05 -0.97 12.96
C GLY A 9 44.55 -2.22 12.22
N ASP A 10 45.66 -2.81 12.67
CA ASP A 10 46.18 -4.07 12.12
C ASP A 10 45.25 -5.23 12.48
N ALA A 11 44.73 -5.25 13.72
CA ALA A 11 43.78 -6.26 14.20
C ALA A 11 42.44 -6.23 13.43
N ILE A 12 41.85 -5.05 13.24
CA ILE A 12 40.64 -4.86 12.41
C ILE A 12 40.92 -5.36 10.99
N THR A 13 42.06 -4.99 10.39
CA THR A 13 42.42 -5.39 9.02
C THR A 13 42.67 -6.89 8.89
N MET A 14 43.24 -7.53 9.92
CA MET A 14 43.43 -8.98 9.97
C MET A 14 42.08 -9.70 10.04
N ALA A 15 41.20 -9.33 10.99
CA ALA A 15 39.85 -9.89 11.08
C ALA A 15 39.10 -9.74 9.74
N ARG A 16 39.14 -8.55 9.14
CA ARG A 16 38.52 -8.26 7.85
C ARG A 16 39.08 -9.08 6.68
N LYS A 17 40.33 -9.53 6.77
CA LYS A 17 40.96 -10.40 5.75
C LYS A 17 40.47 -11.83 5.87
N GLU A 18 40.36 -12.38 7.08
CA GLU A 18 39.87 -13.74 7.31
C GLU A 18 38.36 -13.84 6.98
N LEU A 19 37.60 -12.79 7.28
CA LEU A 19 36.17 -12.66 6.95
C LEU A 19 35.87 -12.56 5.44
N LYS A 20 36.87 -12.46 4.55
CA LYS A 20 36.65 -12.48 3.08
C LYS A 20 36.06 -13.79 2.56
N ASN A 21 36.17 -14.86 3.33
CA ASN A 21 35.63 -16.18 3.01
C ASN A 21 34.29 -16.45 3.73
N ALA A 22 33.69 -15.46 4.38
CA ALA A 22 32.36 -15.58 4.97
C ALA A 22 31.29 -15.87 3.89
N ILE A 23 30.19 -16.50 4.30
CA ILE A 23 29.09 -16.87 3.40
C ILE A 23 28.47 -15.61 2.81
N LYS A 24 28.47 -15.50 1.48
CA LYS A 24 27.85 -14.38 0.76
C LYS A 24 26.36 -14.29 1.11
N GLY A 25 25.95 -13.17 1.72
CA GLY A 25 24.59 -12.91 2.18
C GLY A 25 24.50 -12.68 3.68
N ASN A 26 25.40 -13.27 4.48
CA ASN A 26 25.36 -13.14 5.92
C ASN A 26 25.89 -11.77 6.39
N ARG A 27 25.15 -11.11 7.28
CA ARG A 27 25.67 -9.96 8.05
C ARG A 27 26.91 -10.41 8.83
N THR A 28 27.94 -9.56 8.85
CA THR A 28 29.25 -9.92 9.40
C THR A 28 29.67 -8.91 10.46
N TYR A 29 30.05 -9.42 11.63
CA TYR A 29 30.32 -8.63 12.83
C TYR A 29 31.75 -8.86 13.33
N ILE A 30 32.39 -7.80 13.83
CA ILE A 30 33.63 -7.86 14.61
C ILE A 30 33.33 -7.35 16.01
N LEU A 31 33.74 -8.10 17.03
CA LEU A 31 33.78 -7.62 18.40
C LEU A 31 35.22 -7.26 18.79
N LEU A 32 35.48 -5.98 18.98
CA LEU A 32 36.82 -5.45 19.25
C LEU A 32 36.97 -5.09 20.72
N LEU A 33 37.73 -5.91 21.47
CA LEU A 33 38.06 -5.64 22.87
C LEU A 33 39.44 -4.97 22.99
N SER A 34 39.56 -3.92 23.80
CA SER A 34 40.84 -3.25 24.11
C SER A 34 40.88 -2.71 25.53
N ASP A 35 42.06 -2.81 26.17
CA ASP A 35 42.37 -2.27 27.49
C ASP A 35 43.29 -1.02 27.46
N GLY A 36 43.60 -0.50 26.28
CA GLY A 36 44.58 0.58 26.13
C GLY A 36 44.53 1.36 24.82
N TYR A 37 45.48 2.29 24.69
CA TYR A 37 45.59 3.24 23.58
C TYR A 37 46.32 2.62 22.40
N THR A 38 45.79 2.79 21.17
CA THR A 38 46.48 2.38 19.95
C THR A 38 47.81 3.13 19.82
N ASN A 39 48.91 2.38 19.81
CA ASN A 39 50.27 2.94 19.78
C ASN A 39 51.15 2.31 18.68
N ARG A 40 50.56 1.46 17.83
CA ARG A 40 51.23 0.76 16.74
C ARG A 40 50.25 0.44 15.60
N GLY A 41 50.81 0.08 14.45
CA GLY A 41 50.04 -0.40 13.29
C GLY A 41 49.49 0.72 12.41
N ILE A 42 48.60 0.35 11.50
CA ILE A 42 47.88 1.32 10.67
C ILE A 42 46.82 2.09 11.49
N ASN A 43 46.35 3.22 10.94
CA ASN A 43 45.30 4.01 11.55
C ASN A 43 44.00 3.19 11.73
N SER A 44 43.52 3.11 12.96
CA SER A 44 42.34 2.33 13.37
C SER A 44 41.04 2.80 12.73
N LEU A 45 40.84 4.11 12.60
CA LEU A 45 39.67 4.68 11.92
C LEU A 45 39.68 4.40 10.42
N LYS A 46 40.86 4.41 9.78
CA LYS A 46 40.97 3.98 8.38
C LYS A 46 40.65 2.48 8.22
N ALA A 47 41.12 1.63 9.14
CA ALA A 47 40.78 0.21 9.14
C ALA A 47 39.27 -0.03 9.33
N ALA A 48 38.59 0.80 10.14
CA ALA A 48 37.15 0.77 10.35
C ALA A 48 36.35 1.29 9.13
N GLN A 49 36.78 2.38 8.49
CA GLN A 49 36.20 2.84 7.21
C GLN A 49 36.28 1.73 6.13
N ASP A 50 37.42 1.06 6.07
CA ASP A 50 37.64 -0.06 5.16
C ASP A 50 36.86 -1.32 5.57
N ALA A 51 36.24 -1.36 6.75
CA ALA A 51 35.29 -2.39 7.20
C ALA A 51 33.83 -2.02 6.86
N ALA A 52 33.43 -0.76 7.07
CA ALA A 52 32.13 -0.25 6.65
C ALA A 52 31.88 -0.46 5.14
N THR A 53 32.89 -0.18 4.31
CA THR A 53 32.87 -0.44 2.85
C THR A 53 32.76 -1.92 2.45
N GLN A 54 32.78 -2.85 3.42
CA GLN A 54 32.58 -4.29 3.21
C GLN A 54 31.34 -4.82 3.96
N GLY A 55 30.49 -3.93 4.49
CA GLY A 55 29.27 -4.30 5.23
C GLY A 55 29.55 -4.91 6.60
N ILE A 56 30.72 -4.66 7.18
CA ILE A 56 31.16 -5.26 8.44
C ILE A 56 30.95 -4.27 9.59
N ILE A 57 30.09 -4.64 10.53
CA ILE A 57 29.75 -3.87 11.74
C ILE A 57 30.77 -4.19 12.84
N ILE A 58 31.31 -3.17 13.52
CA ILE A 58 32.28 -3.34 14.61
C ILE A 58 31.67 -2.84 15.92
N TYR A 59 31.34 -3.75 16.85
CA TYR A 59 31.09 -3.39 18.24
C TYR A 59 32.41 -3.29 18.99
N THR A 60 32.57 -2.30 19.88
CA THR A 60 33.83 -2.08 20.59
C THR A 60 33.63 -2.13 22.10
N ILE A 61 34.48 -2.88 22.81
CA ILE A 61 34.44 -3.00 24.28
C ILE A 61 35.75 -2.46 24.86
N GLY A 62 35.63 -1.36 25.62
CA GLY A 62 36.71 -0.76 26.38
C GLY A 62 36.82 -1.31 27.79
N ILE A 63 37.99 -1.83 28.17
CA ILE A 63 38.24 -2.42 29.50
C ILE A 63 39.20 -1.51 30.28
N GLY A 64 38.74 -0.85 31.34
CA GLY A 64 39.60 0.04 32.13
C GLY A 64 40.15 1.24 31.35
N ASN A 65 41.43 1.59 31.50
CA ASN A 65 41.98 2.86 30.99
C ASN A 65 42.31 2.85 29.48
N VAL A 66 41.26 2.90 28.67
CA VAL A 66 41.27 2.80 27.20
C VAL A 66 41.01 4.16 26.51
N ASN A 67 41.37 4.28 25.23
CA ASN A 67 41.04 5.44 24.41
C ASN A 67 39.54 5.46 24.00
N THR A 68 38.67 5.92 24.89
CA THR A 68 37.20 5.90 24.70
C THR A 68 36.75 6.59 23.41
N ILE A 69 37.34 7.75 23.07
CA ILE A 69 37.04 8.53 21.86
C ILE A 69 37.37 7.74 20.59
N GLU A 70 38.46 6.97 20.60
CA GLU A 70 38.84 6.11 19.47
C GLU A 70 37.89 4.92 19.35
N MET A 71 37.58 4.23 20.46
CA MET A 71 36.68 3.08 20.48
C MET A 71 35.27 3.44 20.00
N GLN A 72 34.72 4.57 20.47
CA GLN A 72 33.46 5.14 19.97
C GLN A 72 33.52 5.46 18.48
N ARG A 73 34.59 6.12 18.01
CA ARG A 73 34.72 6.45 16.58
C ARG A 73 34.85 5.22 15.69
N ILE A 74 35.54 4.15 16.13
CA ILE A 74 35.60 2.87 15.41
C ILE A 74 34.19 2.29 15.26
N ALA A 75 33.44 2.21 16.36
CA ALA A 75 32.09 1.65 16.37
C ALA A 75 31.15 2.44 15.45
N ASN A 76 31.00 3.74 15.70
CA ASN A 76 30.13 4.64 14.94
C ASN A 76 30.49 4.74 13.45
N THR A 77 31.75 4.49 13.05
CA THR A 77 32.17 4.45 11.63
C THR A 77 31.55 3.25 10.89
N THR A 78 31.07 2.24 11.62
CA THR A 78 30.60 0.96 11.09
C THR A 78 29.19 0.60 11.56
N ASN A 79 28.43 1.58 12.06
CA ASN A 79 27.10 1.43 12.66
C ASN A 79 27.04 0.45 13.87
N GLY A 80 28.18 0.19 14.54
CA GLY A 80 28.23 -0.55 15.80
C GLY A 80 28.21 0.39 17.01
N GLU A 81 28.02 -0.18 18.21
CA GLU A 81 28.03 0.54 19.49
C GLU A 81 29.34 0.31 20.29
N TYR A 82 29.69 1.28 21.15
CA TYR A 82 30.79 1.20 22.11
C TYR A 82 30.28 0.96 23.53
N PHE A 83 30.82 -0.07 24.18
CA PHE A 83 30.56 -0.40 25.57
C PHE A 83 31.82 -0.21 26.43
N HIS A 84 31.64 0.23 27.67
CA HIS A 84 32.72 0.37 28.64
C HIS A 84 32.51 -0.57 29.83
N VAL A 85 33.57 -1.23 30.28
CA VAL A 85 33.57 -2.05 31.49
C VAL A 85 34.76 -1.69 32.39
N GLU A 86 34.47 -1.45 33.67
CA GLU A 86 35.48 -1.22 34.70
C GLU A 86 36.08 -2.54 35.20
N ASN A 87 35.32 -3.64 35.07
CA ASN A 87 35.71 -4.96 35.54
C ASN A 87 35.14 -6.09 34.67
N THR A 88 35.77 -7.26 34.74
CA THR A 88 35.42 -8.44 33.93
C THR A 88 34.07 -9.07 34.26
N SER A 89 33.44 -8.73 35.39
CA SER A 89 32.11 -9.23 35.74
C SER A 89 31.01 -8.60 34.89
N GLN A 90 31.16 -7.32 34.53
CA GLN A 90 30.23 -6.61 33.62
C GLN A 90 30.29 -7.18 32.19
N LEU A 91 31.44 -7.72 31.78
CA LEU A 91 31.69 -8.21 30.43
C LEU A 91 30.67 -9.29 30.00
N LYS A 92 30.22 -10.16 30.92
CA LYS A 92 29.18 -11.16 30.63
C LYS A 92 27.84 -10.52 30.22
N THR A 93 27.47 -9.41 30.86
CA THR A 93 26.25 -8.66 30.49
C THR A 93 26.39 -8.02 29.13
N ILE A 94 27.54 -7.38 28.85
CA ILE A 94 27.81 -6.76 27.53
C ILE A 94 27.78 -7.80 26.41
N PHE A 95 28.39 -8.98 26.61
CA PHE A 95 28.29 -10.08 25.64
C PHE A 95 26.84 -10.56 25.43
N LYS A 96 25.99 -10.56 26.47
CA LYS A 96 24.57 -10.88 26.31
C LYS A 96 23.87 -9.78 25.50
N THR A 97 24.01 -8.51 25.89
CA THR A 97 23.39 -7.37 25.18
C THR A 97 23.78 -7.31 23.71
N ILE A 98 25.06 -7.52 23.38
CA ILE A 98 25.51 -7.59 21.97
C ILE A 98 24.93 -8.81 21.25
N GLY A 99 24.76 -9.95 21.94
CA GLY A 99 24.04 -11.10 21.38
C GLY A 99 22.55 -10.80 21.14
N ASP A 100 21.89 -10.12 22.07
CA ASP A 100 20.49 -9.69 22.00
C ASP A 100 20.24 -8.58 20.95
N ILE A 101 21.30 -7.95 20.42
CA ILE A 101 21.27 -6.97 19.32
C ILE A 101 21.65 -7.62 17.97
N ILE A 102 22.59 -8.57 17.97
CA ILE A 102 22.98 -9.32 16.76
C ILE A 102 21.88 -10.31 16.33
N ILE A 103 21.09 -10.80 17.29
CA ILE A 103 19.85 -11.55 17.05
C ILE A 103 18.72 -10.52 17.02
N GLU A 104 18.33 -10.05 15.83
CA GLU A 104 17.18 -9.17 15.66
C GLU A 104 15.94 -9.83 16.29
N PRO A 105 15.10 -9.10 17.05
CA PRO A 105 13.98 -9.73 17.73
C PRO A 105 12.93 -10.16 16.70
N GLU A 106 12.81 -11.48 16.53
CA GLU A 106 11.79 -12.15 15.73
C GLU A 106 10.47 -12.30 16.52
N ARG A 107 9.33 -12.31 15.81
CA ARG A 107 8.04 -12.76 16.35
C ARG A 107 7.30 -13.63 15.34
N THR A 108 6.41 -14.49 15.83
CA THR A 108 5.44 -15.19 14.99
C THR A 108 4.34 -14.24 14.50
N CYS A 109 3.78 -14.54 13.34
CA CYS A 109 2.71 -13.81 12.67
C CYS A 109 1.92 -14.77 11.75
N GLY A 110 0.87 -14.27 11.08
CA GLY A 110 0.10 -15.08 10.12
C GLY A 110 -1.31 -15.41 10.63
N PRO A 111 -1.78 -16.67 10.49
CA PRO A 111 -3.11 -17.12 10.90
C PRO A 111 -3.32 -17.12 12.43
N THR A 112 -4.56 -17.37 12.87
CA THR A 112 -4.93 -17.55 14.29
C THR A 112 -4.65 -18.96 14.82
N THR A 113 -4.54 -19.95 13.93
CA THR A 113 -4.28 -21.36 14.19
C THR A 113 -3.10 -21.82 13.34
N ASN A 114 -2.45 -22.91 13.75
CA ASN A 114 -1.45 -23.63 12.95
C ASN A 114 -1.90 -25.10 12.89
N ILE A 115 -3.10 -25.28 12.35
CA ILE A 115 -3.86 -26.52 12.23
C ILE A 115 -4.20 -26.66 10.74
N GLY A 116 -4.32 -27.89 10.25
CA GLY A 116 -4.49 -28.14 8.82
C GLY A 116 -3.32 -27.63 7.98
N GLU A 117 -3.65 -26.99 6.87
CA GLU A 117 -2.69 -26.36 5.96
C GLU A 117 -2.15 -25.00 6.47
N CYS A 118 -2.62 -24.48 7.60
CA CYS A 118 -2.14 -23.21 8.13
C CYS A 118 -0.78 -23.31 8.83
N GLU A 119 0.15 -22.45 8.43
CA GLU A 119 1.46 -22.25 9.05
C GLU A 119 1.65 -20.80 9.52
N TYR A 120 2.23 -20.61 10.70
CA TYR A 120 2.68 -19.30 11.16
C TYR A 120 3.91 -18.82 10.38
N GLY A 121 3.90 -17.55 9.96
CA GLY A 121 5.07 -16.86 9.43
C GLY A 121 5.92 -16.21 10.52
N VAL A 122 7.01 -15.57 10.10
CA VAL A 122 7.93 -14.81 10.96
C VAL A 122 7.98 -13.33 10.54
N GLN A 123 8.04 -12.44 11.53
CA GLN A 123 8.35 -11.02 11.35
C GLN A 123 9.63 -10.66 12.11
N ILE A 124 10.49 -9.88 11.46
CA ILE A 124 11.71 -9.30 12.04
C ILE A 124 11.42 -7.85 12.44
N CYS A 125 11.92 -7.40 13.59
CA CYS A 125 11.85 -5.98 13.97
C CYS A 125 12.96 -5.18 13.27
N ASN A 126 12.58 -4.15 12.53
CA ASN A 126 13.47 -3.27 11.80
C ASN A 126 13.95 -2.13 12.72
N GLU A 127 15.15 -2.26 13.29
CA GLU A 127 15.68 -1.30 14.28
C GLU A 127 15.83 0.15 13.77
N ILE A 128 15.82 0.38 12.45
CA ILE A 128 15.94 1.72 11.86
C ILE A 128 14.59 2.46 11.90
N SER A 129 13.47 1.74 11.74
CA SER A 129 12.12 2.31 11.77
C SER A 129 11.40 2.10 13.10
N GLY A 130 11.81 1.11 13.91
CA GLY A 130 11.08 0.64 15.09
C GLY A 130 9.80 -0.13 14.75
N LEU A 131 9.63 -0.55 13.49
CA LEU A 131 8.47 -1.28 12.99
C LEU A 131 8.83 -2.74 12.69
N TRP A 132 7.82 -3.59 12.63
CA TRP A 132 7.98 -4.97 12.16
C TRP A 132 7.93 -4.98 10.63
N ASP A 133 8.87 -5.68 9.99
CA ASP A 133 8.85 -5.91 8.53
C ASP A 133 7.67 -6.83 8.13
N ILE A 134 7.56 -7.19 6.85
CA ILE A 134 6.49 -8.07 6.36
C ILE A 134 6.52 -9.46 7.04
N CYS A 135 5.36 -10.10 7.15
CA CYS A 135 5.26 -11.48 7.63
C CYS A 135 5.69 -12.44 6.50
N GLU A 136 6.85 -13.08 6.65
CA GLU A 136 7.36 -14.04 5.67
C GLU A 136 6.98 -15.47 6.06
N GLY A 137 6.47 -16.25 5.09
CA GLY A 137 6.12 -17.65 5.25
C GLY A 137 4.73 -18.04 5.80
N PRO A 138 3.74 -17.16 6.10
CA PRO A 138 2.46 -17.64 6.63
C PRO A 138 1.61 -18.32 5.54
N ILE A 139 0.87 -19.36 5.93
CA ILE A 139 -0.23 -19.93 5.14
C ILE A 139 -1.53 -19.62 5.89
N TYR A 140 -2.53 -19.10 5.17
CA TYR A 140 -3.78 -18.59 5.74
C TYR A 140 -4.98 -19.48 5.36
N PRO A 141 -6.07 -19.44 6.18
CA PRO A 141 -7.34 -20.09 5.89
C PRO A 141 -7.89 -19.79 4.49
N LYS A 142 -8.56 -20.78 3.92
CA LYS A 142 -9.36 -20.73 2.68
C LYS A 142 -10.69 -21.42 2.95
N PHE A 143 -11.62 -21.40 2.00
CA PHE A 143 -12.80 -22.26 2.09
C PHE A 143 -12.41 -23.72 1.80
N GLU A 144 -13.04 -24.65 2.53
CA GLU A 144 -12.92 -26.09 2.31
C GLU A 144 -13.28 -26.47 0.86
N VAL A 145 -12.43 -27.30 0.25
CA VAL A 145 -12.73 -28.07 -0.95
C VAL A 145 -12.48 -29.56 -0.66
N CYS A 146 -13.16 -30.44 -1.39
CA CYS A 146 -13.05 -31.89 -1.24
C CYS A 146 -11.68 -32.45 -1.69
N ASP A 147 -10.60 -32.09 -1.00
CA ASP A 147 -9.24 -32.60 -1.23
C ASP A 147 -8.71 -33.45 -0.06
N GLY A 148 -9.47 -33.56 1.05
CA GLY A 148 -9.10 -34.36 2.22
C GLY A 148 -8.09 -33.69 3.14
N LEU A 149 -7.92 -32.37 3.02
CA LEU A 149 -7.12 -31.53 3.91
C LEU A 149 -8.04 -30.64 4.77
N ASP A 150 -7.42 -29.81 5.61
CA ASP A 150 -8.08 -28.83 6.47
C ASP A 150 -7.61 -27.46 5.95
N ASN A 151 -8.42 -26.85 5.09
CA ASN A 151 -8.09 -25.63 4.34
C ASN A 151 -8.43 -24.36 5.13
N ASP A 152 -9.48 -24.40 5.97
CA ASP A 152 -9.95 -23.27 6.79
C ASP A 152 -9.27 -23.19 8.18
N CYS A 153 -8.61 -24.27 8.60
CA CYS A 153 -7.76 -24.38 9.76
C CYS A 153 -8.49 -24.34 11.12
N ASP A 154 -9.77 -24.73 11.15
CA ASP A 154 -10.57 -25.03 12.35
C ASP A 154 -10.10 -26.31 13.08
N GLY A 155 -9.65 -27.33 12.34
CA GLY A 155 -9.25 -28.64 12.87
C GLY A 155 -10.21 -29.79 12.61
N LYS A 156 -11.14 -29.64 11.67
CA LYS A 156 -11.85 -30.73 10.98
C LYS A 156 -11.32 -30.82 9.53
N ILE A 157 -12.01 -31.52 8.63
CA ILE A 157 -11.60 -31.83 7.25
C ILE A 157 -12.87 -31.93 6.40
N ASP A 158 -12.90 -31.27 5.23
CA ASP A 158 -13.97 -31.33 4.23
C ASP A 158 -15.38 -30.87 4.74
N GLU A 159 -15.48 -30.05 5.81
CA GLU A 159 -16.76 -29.51 6.31
C GLU A 159 -17.17 -28.15 5.70
N GLU A 160 -18.31 -27.59 6.18
CA GLU A 160 -18.89 -26.27 5.82
C GLU A 160 -18.91 -25.90 4.31
N LEU A 161 -18.71 -26.90 3.44
CA LEU A 161 -18.86 -26.86 1.99
C LEU A 161 -20.13 -26.11 1.60
N ILE A 162 -20.10 -25.38 0.49
CA ILE A 162 -21.25 -24.62 0.02
C ILE A 162 -21.64 -25.12 -1.37
N ASN A 163 -22.77 -25.81 -1.47
CA ASN A 163 -23.42 -26.19 -2.73
C ASN A 163 -22.54 -27.03 -3.68
N HIS A 164 -21.72 -27.93 -3.13
CA HIS A 164 -20.71 -28.69 -3.88
C HIS A 164 -21.29 -29.63 -4.96
N CYS A 165 -22.45 -30.24 -4.73
CA CYS A 165 -23.13 -31.12 -5.68
C CYS A 165 -24.58 -30.66 -5.98
N THR A 166 -25.12 -31.06 -7.13
CA THR A 166 -26.54 -30.90 -7.48
C THR A 166 -27.26 -32.24 -7.47
N ASN A 167 -28.49 -32.29 -6.94
CA ASN A 167 -29.39 -33.43 -7.07
C ASN A 167 -30.34 -33.21 -8.26
N TYR A 168 -30.01 -33.78 -9.41
CA TYR A 168 -30.78 -33.66 -10.66
C TYR A 168 -32.20 -34.26 -10.62
N THR A 169 -32.60 -34.95 -9.54
CA THR A 169 -34.00 -35.39 -9.35
C THR A 169 -34.86 -34.35 -8.62
N THR A 170 -34.26 -33.31 -8.02
CA THR A 170 -34.99 -32.25 -7.30
C THR A 170 -34.50 -30.82 -7.60
N CYS A 171 -33.47 -30.66 -8.45
CA CYS A 171 -32.69 -29.45 -8.67
C CYS A 171 -32.25 -28.71 -7.40
N GLN A 172 -32.04 -29.46 -6.30
CA GLN A 172 -31.50 -28.92 -5.06
C GLN A 172 -29.99 -29.15 -4.99
N ARG A 173 -29.24 -28.10 -4.70
CA ARG A 173 -27.81 -28.21 -4.37
C ARG A 173 -27.63 -28.73 -2.94
N TYR A 174 -26.55 -29.45 -2.71
CA TYR A 174 -26.22 -30.06 -1.42
C TYR A 174 -24.71 -30.21 -1.22
N ASN A 175 -24.34 -30.49 0.02
CA ASN A 175 -22.95 -30.58 0.46
C ASN A 175 -22.53 -32.05 0.56
N SER A 176 -21.45 -32.42 -0.12
CA SER A 176 -20.94 -33.80 -0.21
C SER A 176 -19.54 -33.81 -0.80
N CYS A 177 -18.66 -34.66 -0.28
CA CYS A 177 -17.40 -35.05 -0.93
C CYS A 177 -17.40 -36.48 -1.47
N ASP A 178 -18.51 -37.22 -1.34
CA ASP A 178 -18.77 -38.34 -2.26
C ASP A 178 -18.92 -37.77 -3.68
N THR A 179 -18.49 -38.54 -4.69
CA THR A 179 -18.52 -38.13 -6.11
C THR A 179 -19.90 -37.63 -6.50
N CYS A 180 -20.00 -36.34 -6.86
CA CYS A 180 -21.26 -35.76 -7.33
C CYS A 180 -21.82 -36.55 -8.53
N PRO A 181 -23.15 -36.63 -8.68
CA PRO A 181 -23.75 -37.12 -9.91
C PRO A 181 -23.22 -36.34 -11.11
N THR A 182 -23.03 -37.00 -12.25
CA THR A 182 -22.80 -36.30 -13.52
C THR A 182 -24.08 -35.60 -13.94
N THR A 183 -23.97 -34.40 -14.53
CA THR A 183 -25.06 -33.77 -15.28
C THR A 183 -25.68 -34.81 -16.24
N PRO A 184 -27.00 -35.04 -16.19
CA PRO A 184 -27.68 -35.81 -17.22
C PRO A 184 -27.68 -35.04 -18.55
N THR A 185 -28.29 -35.61 -19.57
CA THR A 185 -28.70 -34.89 -20.78
C THR A 185 -30.19 -34.62 -20.69
N GLU A 186 -30.65 -33.45 -21.11
CA GLU A 186 -32.08 -33.14 -21.21
C GLU A 186 -32.90 -34.22 -21.92
N GLU A 187 -34.01 -34.62 -21.31
CA GLU A 187 -35.09 -35.36 -21.97
C GLU A 187 -36.25 -34.38 -22.24
N CYS A 188 -36.81 -34.40 -23.45
CA CYS A 188 -37.83 -33.44 -23.89
C CYS A 188 -39.22 -33.71 -23.28
N ASP A 189 -39.35 -33.61 -21.95
CA ASP A 189 -40.54 -33.93 -21.17
C ASP A 189 -41.18 -32.72 -20.45
N ASN A 190 -40.63 -31.51 -20.62
CA ASN A 190 -41.01 -30.25 -19.98
C ASN A 190 -40.57 -30.15 -18.49
N VAL A 191 -39.49 -30.84 -18.11
CA VAL A 191 -38.82 -30.71 -16.81
C VAL A 191 -37.35 -30.38 -17.05
N ASP A 192 -36.82 -29.40 -16.32
CA ASP A 192 -35.37 -29.14 -16.18
C ASP A 192 -34.69 -30.40 -15.60
N ASN A 193 -34.02 -31.20 -16.44
CA ASN A 193 -33.39 -32.46 -16.05
C ASN A 193 -31.94 -32.23 -15.56
N ASP A 194 -31.19 -31.34 -16.21
CA ASP A 194 -29.78 -31.04 -15.87
C ASP A 194 -29.60 -29.82 -14.92
N CYS A 195 -30.68 -29.14 -14.56
CA CYS A 195 -30.76 -28.10 -13.55
C CYS A 195 -29.95 -26.82 -13.87
N ASP A 196 -29.87 -26.44 -15.15
CA ASP A 196 -29.26 -25.18 -15.61
C ASP A 196 -30.22 -23.96 -15.60
N TYR A 197 -31.49 -24.17 -15.20
CA TYR A 197 -32.62 -23.23 -15.22
C TYR A 197 -33.27 -22.99 -16.60
N GLY A 198 -32.86 -23.75 -17.61
CA GLY A 198 -33.61 -24.03 -18.81
C GLY A 198 -34.78 -25.02 -18.60
N ILE A 199 -35.43 -25.38 -19.71
CA ILE A 199 -36.40 -26.48 -19.86
C ILE A 199 -36.37 -26.88 -21.34
N ASP A 200 -36.04 -28.13 -21.65
CA ASP A 200 -36.05 -28.71 -23.00
C ASP A 200 -35.20 -27.90 -24.04
N GLU A 201 -34.18 -27.12 -23.70
CA GLU A 201 -33.50 -26.15 -24.61
C GLU A 201 -32.61 -26.77 -25.70
N GLU A 202 -32.05 -27.97 -25.51
CA GLU A 202 -31.44 -28.74 -26.62
C GLU A 202 -32.46 -29.50 -27.50
N CYS A 203 -33.77 -29.42 -27.21
CA CYS A 203 -34.80 -30.19 -27.93
C CYS A 203 -35.21 -29.59 -29.30
N PRO A 204 -35.33 -30.41 -30.36
CA PRO A 204 -35.69 -29.93 -31.70
C PRO A 204 -37.18 -29.56 -31.82
N CYS A 205 -37.47 -28.45 -32.50
CA CYS A 205 -38.83 -27.99 -32.75
C CYS A 205 -39.34 -28.39 -34.15
N ASN A 206 -40.62 -28.76 -34.26
CA ASN A 206 -41.17 -29.40 -35.46
C ASN A 206 -41.98 -28.46 -36.37
N THR A 207 -42.37 -27.28 -35.89
CA THR A 207 -43.24 -26.35 -36.63
C THR A 207 -42.67 -24.93 -36.59
N GLU A 208 -42.24 -24.41 -37.74
CA GLU A 208 -41.70 -23.06 -37.86
C GLU A 208 -42.69 -22.00 -37.34
N GLY A 209 -42.25 -21.13 -36.44
CA GLY A 209 -43.09 -20.11 -35.79
C GLY A 209 -44.02 -20.63 -34.68
N GLU A 210 -43.88 -21.89 -34.26
CA GLU A 210 -44.45 -22.38 -33.01
C GLU A 210 -43.82 -21.64 -31.81
N ILE A 211 -44.56 -21.52 -30.70
CA ILE A 211 -44.10 -20.85 -29.49
C ILE A 211 -44.30 -21.74 -28.27
N ARG A 212 -43.31 -21.79 -27.38
CA ARG A 212 -43.40 -22.46 -26.07
C ARG A 212 -43.03 -21.53 -24.93
N ALA A 213 -43.44 -21.88 -23.72
CA ALA A 213 -42.91 -21.28 -22.50
C ALA A 213 -41.49 -21.81 -22.23
N CYS A 214 -40.69 -21.04 -21.51
CA CYS A 214 -39.32 -21.36 -21.13
C CYS A 214 -38.94 -20.58 -19.85
N GLY A 215 -37.90 -21.01 -19.13
CA GLY A 215 -37.49 -20.39 -17.86
C GLY A 215 -37.79 -21.28 -16.65
N PRO A 216 -37.58 -20.78 -15.42
CA PRO A 216 -37.42 -21.62 -14.25
C PRO A 216 -38.72 -22.33 -13.82
N ASN A 217 -38.58 -23.53 -13.26
CA ASN A 217 -39.68 -24.27 -12.62
C ASN A 217 -40.40 -23.47 -11.52
N GLN A 218 -39.71 -22.52 -10.89
CA GLN A 218 -40.21 -21.60 -9.86
C GLN A 218 -41.05 -20.44 -10.42
N ALA A 219 -41.32 -20.37 -11.73
CA ALA A 219 -42.05 -19.27 -12.35
C ALA A 219 -43.45 -19.03 -11.73
N GLY A 220 -43.67 -17.80 -11.25
CA GLY A 220 -44.86 -17.42 -10.49
C GLY A 220 -44.64 -17.38 -8.97
N ILE A 221 -43.46 -17.80 -8.51
CA ILE A 221 -42.91 -17.55 -7.18
C ILE A 221 -41.96 -16.34 -7.28
N GLY A 222 -41.95 -15.48 -6.27
CA GLY A 222 -41.16 -14.24 -6.26
C GLY A 222 -41.28 -13.36 -7.51
N ILE A 223 -40.13 -12.92 -8.03
CA ILE A 223 -40.03 -12.26 -9.34
C ILE A 223 -39.87 -13.24 -10.51
N CYS A 224 -39.66 -14.53 -10.25
CA CYS A 224 -39.43 -15.51 -11.31
C CYS A 224 -40.65 -15.63 -12.23
N ARG A 225 -40.37 -15.71 -13.52
CA ARG A 225 -41.41 -15.91 -14.53
C ARG A 225 -40.85 -16.57 -15.78
N ASN A 226 -41.72 -17.29 -16.47
CA ASN A 226 -41.40 -17.84 -17.77
C ASN A 226 -41.40 -16.76 -18.86
N GLY A 227 -40.47 -16.92 -19.79
CA GLY A 227 -40.41 -16.23 -21.06
C GLY A 227 -41.10 -17.02 -22.16
N ILE A 228 -40.77 -16.68 -23.41
CA ILE A 228 -41.24 -17.37 -24.61
C ILE A 228 -40.05 -17.67 -25.51
N GLN A 229 -39.98 -18.90 -26.04
CA GLN A 229 -39.15 -19.24 -27.20
C GLN A 229 -40.02 -19.39 -28.45
N THR A 230 -39.46 -19.02 -29.60
CA THR A 230 -40.06 -19.25 -30.93
C THR A 230 -39.25 -20.28 -31.70
N CYS A 231 -39.90 -21.18 -32.42
CA CYS A 231 -39.25 -22.15 -33.28
C CYS A 231 -38.75 -21.46 -34.58
N GLU A 232 -37.44 -21.35 -34.74
CA GLU A 232 -36.79 -20.76 -35.91
C GLU A 232 -35.80 -21.77 -36.54
N ALA A 233 -36.01 -22.10 -37.81
CA ALA A 233 -35.23 -23.08 -38.57
C ALA A 233 -35.12 -24.49 -37.93
N GLY A 234 -36.09 -24.89 -37.08
CA GLY A 234 -36.12 -26.18 -36.39
C GLY A 234 -35.39 -26.21 -35.03
N ILE A 235 -34.92 -25.06 -34.53
CA ILE A 235 -34.33 -24.89 -33.20
C ILE A 235 -35.15 -23.82 -32.45
N TRP A 236 -35.23 -23.89 -31.12
CA TRP A 236 -35.85 -22.83 -30.32
C TRP A 236 -34.92 -21.61 -30.20
N SER A 237 -35.50 -20.41 -30.28
CA SER A 237 -34.80 -19.15 -30.02
C SER A 237 -34.27 -19.05 -28.58
N ASP A 238 -33.46 -18.04 -28.28
CA ASP A 238 -33.19 -17.62 -26.90
C ASP A 238 -34.52 -17.42 -26.11
N CYS A 239 -34.53 -17.74 -24.82
CA CYS A 239 -35.71 -17.59 -23.96
C CYS A 239 -36.00 -16.11 -23.64
N GLN A 240 -36.95 -15.50 -24.38
CA GLN A 240 -37.20 -14.06 -24.29
C GLN A 240 -38.14 -13.72 -23.13
N GLY A 241 -37.66 -12.87 -22.21
CA GLY A 241 -38.48 -12.22 -21.18
C GLY A 241 -38.64 -12.98 -19.86
N ALA A 242 -38.02 -14.15 -19.72
CA ALA A 242 -37.92 -14.89 -18.47
C ALA A 242 -37.19 -14.09 -17.38
N ILE A 243 -37.40 -14.48 -16.12
CA ILE A 243 -36.60 -14.10 -14.97
C ILE A 243 -36.32 -15.40 -14.21
N GLY A 244 -35.03 -15.77 -14.12
CA GLY A 244 -34.54 -16.88 -13.31
C GLY A 244 -34.32 -16.48 -11.85
N PRO A 245 -34.10 -17.46 -10.95
CA PRO A 245 -33.74 -17.19 -9.56
C PRO A 245 -32.34 -16.58 -9.45
N GLU A 246 -32.18 -15.57 -8.60
CA GLU A 246 -30.93 -14.91 -8.24
C GLU A 246 -30.69 -15.01 -6.71
N GLU A 247 -29.52 -14.59 -6.20
CA GLU A 247 -29.33 -14.44 -4.75
C GLU A 247 -30.16 -13.26 -4.21
N GLU A 248 -30.71 -13.39 -2.98
CA GLU A 248 -31.51 -12.33 -2.33
C GLU A 248 -30.70 -11.02 -2.18
N LYS A 249 -31.26 -9.90 -2.63
CA LYS A 249 -30.54 -8.62 -2.64
C LYS A 249 -30.78 -7.88 -1.33
N CYS A 250 -30.03 -8.29 -0.32
CA CYS A 250 -30.06 -7.67 1.00
C CYS A 250 -29.59 -6.21 1.00
N ASN A 251 -30.23 -5.37 1.82
CA ASN A 251 -29.74 -4.03 2.12
C ASN A 251 -28.49 -4.07 3.01
N LEU A 252 -27.77 -2.95 3.08
CA LEU A 252 -26.55 -2.78 3.87
C LEU A 252 -26.73 -2.95 5.40
N ASP A 253 -27.97 -3.01 5.89
CA ASP A 253 -28.33 -3.25 7.28
C ASP A 253 -28.87 -4.67 7.55
N THR A 254 -28.67 -5.59 6.60
CA THR A 254 -29.18 -6.98 6.59
C THR A 254 -30.71 -7.11 6.66
N THR A 255 -31.47 -6.02 6.52
CA THR A 255 -32.85 -6.15 6.07
C THR A 255 -32.84 -6.52 4.60
N GLY A 256 -33.64 -7.50 4.17
CA GLY A 256 -33.83 -7.71 2.75
C GLY A 256 -34.70 -6.60 2.13
N ASN A 257 -34.88 -6.66 0.81
CA ASN A 257 -35.56 -5.59 0.08
C ASN A 257 -37.09 -5.77 0.00
N GLY A 258 -37.63 -6.88 0.51
CA GLY A 258 -39.05 -7.23 0.45
C GLY A 258 -39.46 -7.87 -0.87
N THR A 259 -38.51 -8.48 -1.58
CA THR A 259 -38.72 -9.19 -2.85
C THR A 259 -38.04 -10.55 -2.76
N ASP A 260 -38.80 -11.59 -3.06
CA ASP A 260 -38.35 -12.97 -3.25
C ASP A 260 -37.66 -13.07 -4.62
N GLU A 261 -36.35 -13.27 -4.61
CA GLU A 261 -35.46 -13.21 -5.77
C GLU A 261 -34.82 -14.56 -6.08
N ASN A 262 -34.61 -15.42 -5.07
CA ASN A 262 -34.25 -16.83 -5.27
C ASN A 262 -35.45 -17.74 -5.59
N CYS A 263 -36.68 -17.22 -5.43
CA CYS A 263 -37.93 -17.87 -5.82
C CYS A 263 -38.21 -19.18 -5.07
N ASP A 264 -37.76 -19.32 -3.82
CA ASP A 264 -38.12 -20.43 -2.93
C ASP A 264 -39.52 -20.27 -2.30
N GLY A 265 -40.10 -19.07 -2.37
CA GLY A 265 -41.43 -18.73 -1.86
C GLY A 265 -41.45 -18.18 -0.43
N GLN A 266 -40.29 -17.93 0.15
CA GLN A 266 -40.08 -17.06 1.29
C GLN A 266 -39.77 -15.64 0.77
N THR A 267 -39.09 -14.79 1.52
CA THR A 267 -38.70 -13.43 1.13
C THR A 267 -37.68 -12.95 2.13
N ASP A 268 -36.52 -12.44 1.69
CA ASP A 268 -35.45 -11.94 2.54
C ASP A 268 -34.83 -13.01 3.49
N GLU A 269 -35.10 -14.30 3.29
CA GLU A 269 -34.77 -15.38 4.24
C GLU A 269 -33.27 -15.71 4.33
N THR A 270 -32.51 -15.56 3.24
CA THR A 270 -31.04 -15.62 3.27
C THR A 270 -30.39 -14.32 3.75
N CYS A 271 -31.15 -13.24 3.96
CA CYS A 271 -30.65 -11.99 4.55
C CYS A 271 -30.52 -12.04 6.09
N ASP A 272 -31.27 -12.89 6.80
CA ASP A 272 -31.15 -13.05 8.26
C ASP A 272 -30.28 -14.26 8.63
N THR A 273 -28.97 -14.04 8.73
CA THR A 273 -28.05 -15.02 9.34
C THR A 273 -27.37 -14.51 10.62
N LYS A 274 -27.88 -15.04 11.74
CA LYS A 274 -27.14 -15.28 13.00
C LYS A 274 -26.80 -14.04 13.88
N ASP A 275 -27.80 -13.31 14.40
CA ASP A 275 -27.61 -12.52 15.64
C ASP A 275 -28.85 -12.38 16.56
N THR A 276 -29.71 -13.41 16.65
CA THR A 276 -30.86 -13.47 17.58
C THR A 276 -30.56 -14.30 18.84
N PRO A 277 -30.58 -13.73 20.07
CA PRO A 277 -30.34 -14.48 21.31
C PRO A 277 -31.49 -15.42 21.68
N SER A 278 -31.16 -16.64 22.11
CA SER A 278 -32.15 -17.64 22.56
C SER A 278 -32.72 -17.31 23.95
N GLY A 279 -33.85 -16.60 23.98
CA GLY A 279 -34.57 -16.30 25.21
C GLY A 279 -35.92 -15.66 24.95
N ASN A 280 -37.01 -16.26 25.48
CA ASN A 280 -38.39 -15.93 25.12
C ASN A 280 -38.92 -14.64 25.80
N SER A 281 -38.15 -13.57 25.70
CA SER A 281 -38.44 -12.22 26.23
C SER A 281 -37.84 -11.08 25.39
N GLY A 282 -36.91 -11.36 24.46
CA GLY A 282 -36.34 -10.39 23.52
C GLY A 282 -35.64 -9.19 24.18
N LYS A 283 -35.07 -9.39 25.37
CA LYS A 283 -34.51 -8.33 26.22
C LYS A 283 -33.26 -8.77 26.97
N CYS A 284 -32.15 -8.06 26.74
CA CYS A 284 -30.96 -8.12 27.59
C CYS A 284 -31.11 -7.21 28.82
N THR A 285 -30.29 -7.44 29.85
CA THR A 285 -30.23 -6.62 31.08
C THR A 285 -28.82 -6.19 31.48
N GLN A 286 -27.80 -6.84 30.91
CA GLN A 286 -26.36 -6.65 31.16
C GLN A 286 -25.60 -7.15 29.92
N ASP A 287 -24.36 -6.70 29.70
CA ASP A 287 -23.61 -7.01 28.48
C ASP A 287 -23.28 -8.50 28.32
N SER A 288 -23.19 -9.25 29.43
CA SER A 288 -23.01 -10.72 29.42
C SER A 288 -24.23 -11.51 28.92
N ASP A 289 -25.37 -10.85 28.72
CA ASP A 289 -26.54 -11.45 28.07
C ASP A 289 -26.40 -11.41 26.52
N CYS A 290 -25.39 -10.71 26.00
CA CYS A 290 -25.08 -10.55 24.59
C CYS A 290 -23.78 -11.31 24.22
N ARG A 291 -23.66 -11.79 22.98
CA ARG A 291 -22.43 -12.43 22.47
C ARG A 291 -21.51 -11.41 21.80
N ASN A 292 -20.23 -11.78 21.64
CA ASN A 292 -19.21 -11.03 20.89
C ASN A 292 -19.03 -9.57 21.36
N GLU A 293 -18.94 -9.37 22.68
CA GLU A 293 -18.68 -8.08 23.35
C GLU A 293 -19.68 -6.94 23.03
N ASN A 294 -20.84 -7.26 22.43
CA ASN A 294 -21.87 -6.28 22.08
C ASN A 294 -22.56 -5.68 23.33
N PRO A 295 -22.59 -4.34 23.51
CA PRO A 295 -23.22 -3.71 24.67
C PRO A 295 -24.75 -3.84 24.68
N CYS A 296 -25.31 -4.08 25.86
CA CYS A 296 -26.75 -4.11 26.12
C CYS A 296 -27.30 -2.70 26.37
N THR A 297 -28.04 -2.14 25.41
CA THR A 297 -28.55 -0.77 25.45
C THR A 297 -30.08 -0.75 25.37
N ILE A 298 -30.75 -0.22 26.41
CA ILE A 298 -32.22 -0.12 26.53
C ILE A 298 -32.92 -1.47 26.25
N ASN A 299 -32.38 -2.55 26.83
CA ASN A 299 -32.82 -3.94 26.66
C ASN A 299 -32.61 -4.55 25.25
N ARG A 300 -31.72 -4.01 24.41
CA ARG A 300 -31.28 -4.66 23.16
C ARG A 300 -29.76 -4.71 23.06
N CYS A 301 -29.21 -5.83 22.61
CA CYS A 301 -27.80 -5.89 22.17
C CYS A 301 -27.65 -5.03 20.90
N ILE A 302 -26.60 -4.22 20.79
CA ILE A 302 -26.31 -3.42 19.60
C ILE A 302 -24.84 -3.52 19.19
N ARG A 303 -24.55 -3.81 17.91
CA ARG A 303 -23.19 -3.78 17.34
C ARG A 303 -22.71 -2.35 17.16
N GLU A 304 -21.73 -1.92 17.95
CA GLU A 304 -20.84 -0.71 17.90
C GLU A 304 -21.39 0.64 17.37
N GLN A 305 -22.67 0.75 17.04
CA GLN A 305 -23.29 1.92 16.45
C GLN A 305 -23.87 2.87 17.49
N CYS A 306 -23.71 4.15 17.22
CA CYS A 306 -24.03 5.23 18.11
C CYS A 306 -25.12 6.14 17.53
N SER A 307 -25.96 6.64 18.42
CA SER A 307 -27.01 7.60 18.11
C SER A 307 -27.01 8.73 19.12
N TYR A 308 -27.13 9.96 18.62
CA TYR A 308 -27.12 11.16 19.45
C TYR A 308 -28.40 11.25 20.28
N ILE A 309 -28.29 11.23 21.62
CA ILE A 309 -29.43 11.27 22.54
C ILE A 309 -29.74 12.73 22.93
N PRO A 310 -30.79 13.39 22.37
CA PRO A 310 -30.93 14.85 22.46
C PRO A 310 -31.30 15.41 23.85
N LYS A 311 -31.45 14.54 24.85
CA LYS A 311 -31.84 14.90 26.22
C LYS A 311 -30.74 14.67 27.28
N ALA A 312 -29.66 13.97 26.93
CA ALA A 312 -28.54 13.69 27.85
C ALA A 312 -27.33 14.58 27.57
N ASN A 313 -27.16 15.06 26.33
CA ASN A 313 -25.95 15.75 25.86
C ASN A 313 -24.68 14.86 25.92
N GLU A 314 -24.89 13.54 25.88
CA GLU A 314 -23.90 12.46 25.89
C GLU A 314 -24.23 11.46 24.75
N THR A 315 -23.21 10.70 24.32
CA THR A 315 -23.34 9.63 23.30
C THR A 315 -23.25 8.26 23.94
N ASN A 316 -23.90 7.24 23.37
CA ASN A 316 -23.82 5.84 23.83
C ASN A 316 -22.47 5.14 23.50
N CYS A 317 -21.36 5.88 23.54
CA CYS A 317 -20.02 5.38 23.32
C CYS A 317 -19.26 5.30 24.65
N GLY A 318 -18.47 4.24 24.83
CA GLY A 318 -17.61 4.06 26.00
C GLY A 318 -16.55 5.15 26.16
N TYR A 319 -16.02 5.27 27.38
CA TYR A 319 -15.09 6.33 27.79
C TYR A 319 -13.89 6.45 26.82
N GLY A 320 -13.73 7.61 26.17
CA GLY A 320 -12.65 7.86 25.20
C GLY A 320 -13.02 7.70 23.71
N LYS A 321 -14.21 7.19 23.38
CA LYS A 321 -14.77 7.19 22.01
C LYS A 321 -15.80 8.32 21.83
N LYS A 322 -15.89 8.92 20.63
CA LYS A 322 -16.93 9.88 20.20
C LYS A 322 -17.78 9.27 19.08
N CYS A 323 -19.05 9.67 18.99
CA CYS A 323 -19.90 9.24 17.88
C CYS A 323 -19.57 10.01 16.59
N SER A 324 -19.32 9.31 15.48
CA SER A 324 -19.14 9.88 14.14
C SER A 324 -19.74 8.96 13.09
N THR A 325 -20.56 9.52 12.18
CA THR A 325 -21.24 8.78 11.09
C THR A 325 -21.88 7.46 11.54
N GLY A 326 -22.46 7.42 12.73
CA GLY A 326 -23.10 6.23 13.29
C GLY A 326 -22.17 5.26 14.04
N ASN A 327 -20.85 5.46 14.09
CA ASN A 327 -19.90 4.56 14.76
C ASN A 327 -19.15 5.25 15.92
N CYS A 328 -18.78 4.49 16.96
CA CYS A 328 -17.96 5.00 18.08
C CYS A 328 -16.45 5.02 17.75
N ILE A 329 -15.93 6.16 17.31
CA ILE A 329 -14.51 6.34 16.91
C ILE A 329 -13.65 6.94 18.04
N PRO A 330 -12.31 6.72 18.06
CA PRO A 330 -11.41 7.42 18.97
C PRO A 330 -11.43 8.95 18.79
N ILE A 331 -11.12 9.71 19.86
CA ILE A 331 -11.00 11.16 19.78
C ILE A 331 -9.61 11.56 19.23
N LEU A 332 -9.55 11.74 17.91
CA LEU A 332 -8.48 12.46 17.21
C LEU A 332 -9.05 13.72 16.54
N ASP A 333 -8.21 14.75 16.35
CA ASP A 333 -8.62 16.10 15.95
C ASP A 333 -8.38 16.45 14.46
N ASN A 334 -9.22 17.37 13.96
CA ASN A 334 -9.28 17.96 12.59
C ASN A 334 -9.97 17.06 11.52
N VAL A 335 -11.05 17.42 10.78
CA VAL A 335 -11.47 18.64 10.01
C VAL A 335 -10.83 18.65 8.61
N MET A 336 -11.53 18.70 7.44
CA MET A 336 -12.95 18.86 7.03
C MET A 336 -13.08 18.46 5.51
N ASP A 337 -14.21 18.31 4.79
CA ASP A 337 -15.69 18.28 5.01
C ASP A 337 -16.39 17.56 3.79
N PRO A 338 -17.61 16.99 3.87
CA PRO A 338 -18.23 16.21 2.76
C PRO A 338 -19.35 16.95 1.98
N ASN A 339 -19.45 16.75 0.64
CA ASN A 339 -20.71 16.91 -0.15
C ASN A 339 -20.56 16.62 -1.67
N THR A 340 -20.96 15.41 -2.14
CA THR A 340 -21.52 15.19 -3.50
C THR A 340 -22.44 13.96 -3.48
N LYS A 341 -23.59 14.00 -4.17
CA LYS A 341 -24.38 12.82 -4.59
C LYS A 341 -24.38 12.76 -6.12
N ILE A 342 -24.46 11.55 -6.69
CA ILE A 342 -25.13 11.23 -7.97
C ILE A 342 -25.38 9.71 -8.02
N THR A 343 -26.38 9.29 -8.80
CA THR A 343 -26.91 7.91 -8.84
C THR A 343 -26.48 7.15 -10.10
N GLU A 344 -26.55 5.81 -10.02
CA GLU A 344 -26.80 4.83 -11.10
C GLU A 344 -25.72 4.51 -12.17
N GLN A 345 -25.59 3.19 -12.39
CA GLN A 345 -25.39 2.49 -13.67
C GLN A 345 -24.05 2.67 -14.44
N ILE A 346 -22.99 2.00 -13.95
CA ILE A 346 -21.89 1.46 -14.79
C ILE A 346 -21.56 0.05 -14.29
N ALA A 347 -21.10 -0.84 -15.18
CA ALA A 347 -20.64 -2.19 -14.85
C ALA A 347 -19.48 -2.16 -13.83
N LYS A 348 -19.42 -3.16 -12.93
CA LYS A 348 -18.47 -3.23 -11.80
C LYS A 348 -17.06 -3.64 -12.21
N GLU A 349 -16.42 -2.87 -13.09
CA GLU A 349 -14.99 -3.04 -13.41
C GLU A 349 -14.13 -2.82 -12.17
N LEU A 350 -13.04 -3.60 -12.05
CA LEU A 350 -12.02 -3.44 -11.03
C LEU A 350 -10.83 -2.69 -11.64
N ILE A 351 -10.39 -1.63 -10.98
CA ILE A 351 -9.19 -0.88 -11.37
C ILE A 351 -8.08 -1.10 -10.36
N LEU A 352 -6.89 -1.43 -10.87
CA LEU A 352 -5.64 -1.31 -10.14
C LEU A 352 -5.29 0.18 -10.03
N VAL A 353 -5.00 0.65 -8.82
CA VAL A 353 -4.66 2.04 -8.53
C VAL A 353 -3.29 2.12 -7.88
N ILE A 354 -2.43 2.94 -8.48
CA ILE A 354 -1.17 3.40 -7.91
C ILE A 354 -1.31 4.86 -7.48
N GLU A 355 -0.95 5.17 -6.23
CA GLU A 355 -0.96 6.54 -5.69
C GLU A 355 -0.07 7.55 -6.48
N LYS A 356 0.96 7.07 -7.20
CA LYS A 356 1.98 7.91 -7.85
C LYS A 356 2.57 7.22 -9.08
N ASP A 357 2.49 7.88 -10.23
CA ASP A 357 3.15 7.46 -11.47
C ASP A 357 4.69 7.44 -11.34
N TYR A 358 5.24 8.23 -10.40
CA TYR A 358 6.68 8.36 -10.17
C TYR A 358 7.03 8.44 -8.68
N LEU A 359 8.11 7.77 -8.31
CA LEU A 359 8.68 7.74 -6.95
C LEU A 359 10.17 8.04 -6.99
N LEU A 360 10.74 8.40 -5.84
CA LEU A 360 12.18 8.45 -5.61
C LEU A 360 12.63 7.18 -4.86
N VAL A 361 13.88 6.74 -5.06
CA VAL A 361 14.44 5.61 -4.28
C VAL A 361 14.39 5.93 -2.78
N GLY A 362 13.70 5.08 -2.02
CA GLY A 362 13.38 5.29 -0.61
C GLY A 362 11.95 5.77 -0.33
N ASP A 363 11.20 6.24 -1.33
CA ASP A 363 9.78 6.58 -1.17
C ASP A 363 8.91 5.32 -1.12
N THR A 364 7.81 5.39 -0.37
CA THR A 364 6.76 4.34 -0.34
C THR A 364 5.64 4.65 -1.34
N GLN A 365 5.23 3.60 -2.05
CA GLN A 365 4.14 3.57 -3.02
C GLN A 365 2.94 2.81 -2.43
N LYS A 366 1.76 3.45 -2.36
CA LYS A 366 0.52 2.75 -2.03
C LYS A 366 -0.12 2.15 -3.29
N ILE A 367 -0.51 0.88 -3.22
CA ILE A 367 -1.10 0.11 -4.31
C ILE A 367 -2.37 -0.57 -3.78
N TRP A 368 -3.49 -0.44 -4.48
CA TRP A 368 -4.73 -1.16 -4.15
C TRP A 368 -5.53 -1.46 -5.42
N VAL A 369 -6.51 -2.35 -5.32
CA VAL A 369 -7.58 -2.49 -6.32
C VAL A 369 -8.84 -1.91 -5.74
N GLU A 370 -9.53 -1.04 -6.49
CA GLU A 370 -10.85 -0.53 -6.13
C GLU A 370 -11.90 -0.82 -7.21
N ARG A 371 -13.16 -0.90 -6.78
CA ARG A 371 -14.31 -1.09 -7.66
C ARG A 371 -14.77 0.27 -8.20
N THR A 372 -14.73 0.46 -9.52
CA THR A 372 -15.02 1.76 -10.18
C THR A 372 -16.38 2.35 -9.79
N SER A 373 -17.36 1.51 -9.51
CA SER A 373 -18.73 1.90 -9.12
C SER A 373 -18.87 2.43 -7.69
N THR A 374 -17.91 2.19 -6.79
CA THR A 374 -18.05 2.46 -5.35
C THR A 374 -16.82 3.07 -4.68
N GLY A 375 -15.63 3.01 -5.28
CA GLY A 375 -14.36 3.38 -4.61
C GLY A 375 -14.00 2.43 -3.45
N GLU A 376 -14.69 1.29 -3.37
CA GLU A 376 -14.48 0.24 -2.38
C GLU A 376 -13.20 -0.52 -2.73
N LYS A 377 -12.28 -0.62 -1.76
CA LYS A 377 -11.03 -1.38 -1.92
C LYS A 377 -11.30 -2.86 -1.74
N VAL A 378 -10.80 -3.66 -2.68
CA VAL A 378 -11.08 -5.10 -2.75
C VAL A 378 -9.92 -5.87 -2.13
N PRO A 379 -10.17 -6.77 -1.15
CA PRO A 379 -9.12 -7.65 -0.62
C PRO A 379 -8.72 -8.71 -1.65
N ASN A 380 -7.48 -9.17 -1.54
CA ASN A 380 -6.86 -10.25 -2.33
C ASN A 380 -6.53 -9.91 -3.79
N VAL A 381 -5.24 -9.72 -4.07
CA VAL A 381 -4.67 -9.46 -5.41
C VAL A 381 -3.32 -10.16 -5.54
N ASN A 382 -3.08 -10.85 -6.67
CA ASN A 382 -1.76 -11.38 -7.02
C ASN A 382 -0.99 -10.38 -7.88
N ILE A 383 0.24 -10.03 -7.46
CA ILE A 383 1.13 -9.11 -8.17
C ILE A 383 2.40 -9.83 -8.65
N THR A 384 2.72 -9.71 -9.93
CA THR A 384 4.01 -10.18 -10.50
C THR A 384 5.02 -9.03 -10.56
N LEU A 385 6.19 -9.20 -9.92
CA LEU A 385 7.29 -8.22 -10.00
C LEU A 385 8.18 -8.43 -11.23
N THR A 386 8.97 -7.41 -11.58
CA THR A 386 9.90 -7.38 -12.73
C THR A 386 11.04 -8.42 -12.69
N ASN A 387 11.20 -9.15 -11.58
CA ASN A 387 12.11 -10.30 -11.43
C ASN A 387 11.40 -11.67 -11.59
N GLY A 388 10.11 -11.68 -11.93
CA GLY A 388 9.27 -12.88 -12.01
C GLY A 388 8.74 -13.41 -10.68
N LYS A 389 9.02 -12.76 -9.54
CA LYS A 389 8.44 -13.15 -8.25
C LYS A 389 6.98 -12.69 -8.18
N GLN A 390 6.06 -13.65 -8.04
CA GLN A 390 4.69 -13.37 -7.64
C GLN A 390 4.59 -13.10 -6.13
N ILE A 391 3.69 -12.20 -5.76
CA ILE A 391 3.36 -11.82 -4.39
C ILE A 391 1.83 -11.76 -4.28
N THR A 392 1.24 -12.70 -3.54
CA THR A 392 -0.16 -12.65 -3.15
C THR A 392 -0.33 -11.65 -2.00
N LEU A 393 -1.23 -10.69 -2.16
CA LEU A 393 -1.57 -9.73 -1.12
C LEU A 393 -2.81 -10.18 -0.35
N SER A 394 -2.61 -10.70 0.86
CA SER A 394 -3.61 -10.50 1.91
C SER A 394 -3.43 -9.08 2.44
N THR A 395 -4.15 -8.12 1.86
CA THR A 395 -4.23 -6.77 2.41
C THR A 395 -5.05 -6.82 3.70
N GLY A 396 -4.50 -6.26 4.79
CA GLY A 396 -5.25 -6.10 6.04
C GLY A 396 -6.45 -5.14 5.88
N LEU A 397 -7.13 -4.86 7.00
CA LEU A 397 -8.43 -4.14 7.11
C LEU A 397 -8.62 -2.82 6.31
N GLU A 398 -7.58 -2.25 5.69
CA GLU A 398 -7.67 -1.05 4.84
C GLU A 398 -7.55 -1.31 3.32
N GLY A 399 -7.21 -2.53 2.88
CA GLY A 399 -7.15 -2.89 1.47
C GLY A 399 -5.95 -2.32 0.66
N ILE A 400 -4.82 -1.98 1.31
CA ILE A 400 -3.66 -1.32 0.68
C ILE A 400 -2.38 -2.15 0.85
N LEU A 401 -1.57 -2.28 -0.23
CA LEU A 401 -0.14 -2.63 -0.18
C LEU A 401 0.70 -1.35 -0.11
N GLU A 402 1.73 -1.36 0.74
CA GLU A 402 2.82 -0.39 0.71
C GLU A 402 4.12 -1.00 0.17
N TYR A 403 4.63 -0.47 -0.95
CA TYR A 403 5.90 -0.86 -1.56
C TYR A 403 6.92 0.28 -1.46
N THR A 404 7.98 0.13 -0.67
CA THR A 404 9.11 1.08 -0.66
C THR A 404 10.07 0.80 -1.82
N ALA A 405 10.33 1.81 -2.65
CA ALA A 405 11.09 1.69 -3.88
C ALA A 405 12.61 1.53 -3.62
N LYS A 406 13.14 0.31 -3.79
CA LYS A 406 14.54 -0.03 -3.41
C LYS A 406 15.61 0.20 -4.50
N THR A 407 15.23 0.24 -5.78
CA THR A 407 16.15 0.46 -6.92
C THR A 407 15.50 1.28 -8.04
N THR A 408 16.28 2.01 -8.83
CA THR A 408 15.79 2.78 -9.99
C THR A 408 15.35 1.88 -11.15
N GLY A 409 14.36 2.32 -11.91
CA GLY A 409 13.82 1.59 -13.07
C GLY A 409 12.33 1.83 -13.27
N ASN A 410 11.77 1.25 -14.34
CA ASN A 410 10.33 1.15 -14.52
C ASN A 410 9.85 -0.11 -13.81
N TYR A 411 8.78 0.02 -13.02
CA TYR A 411 8.12 -1.09 -12.34
C TYR A 411 6.76 -1.32 -12.99
N GLU A 412 6.49 -2.59 -13.22
CA GLU A 412 5.22 -3.09 -13.72
C GLU A 412 4.46 -3.70 -12.55
N VAL A 413 3.15 -3.44 -12.47
CA VAL A 413 2.24 -4.03 -11.50
C VAL A 413 1.07 -4.61 -12.28
N GLU A 414 0.88 -5.91 -12.19
CA GLU A 414 -0.32 -6.59 -12.69
C GLU A 414 -1.19 -7.01 -11.49
N ALA A 415 -2.50 -6.99 -11.67
CA ALA A 415 -3.50 -7.45 -10.72
C ALA A 415 -4.43 -8.42 -11.45
N THR A 416 -4.48 -9.67 -10.99
CA THR A 416 -5.32 -10.72 -11.57
C THR A 416 -6.41 -11.15 -10.59
N LYS A 417 -7.64 -11.30 -11.11
CA LYS A 417 -8.75 -11.99 -10.44
C LYS A 417 -9.39 -13.00 -11.41
N ASP A 418 -8.56 -13.91 -11.88
CA ASP A 418 -8.83 -15.11 -12.72
C ASP A 418 -9.52 -14.93 -14.10
N ALA A 419 -10.05 -13.74 -14.41
CA ALA A 419 -10.46 -13.36 -15.77
C ALA A 419 -10.16 -11.90 -16.14
N PHE A 420 -10.05 -11.01 -15.13
CA PHE A 420 -9.76 -9.59 -15.33
C PHE A 420 -8.31 -9.29 -14.92
N ASN A 421 -7.48 -8.95 -15.92
CA ASN A 421 -6.10 -8.51 -15.71
C ASN A 421 -6.04 -6.98 -15.86
N ALA A 422 -5.81 -6.28 -14.74
CA ALA A 422 -5.48 -4.86 -14.75
C ALA A 422 -3.95 -4.71 -14.60
N LYS A 423 -3.33 -3.85 -15.41
CA LYS A 423 -1.86 -3.70 -15.45
C LYS A 423 -1.47 -2.23 -15.59
N ASP A 424 -0.63 -1.76 -14.69
CA ASP A 424 -0.15 -0.38 -14.62
C ASP A 424 1.37 -0.32 -14.37
N ASN A 425 1.98 0.86 -14.54
CA ASN A 425 3.44 1.04 -14.46
C ASN A 425 3.82 2.35 -13.75
N PHE A 426 4.83 2.29 -12.87
CA PHE A 426 5.40 3.48 -12.24
C PHE A 426 6.93 3.56 -12.41
N GLY A 427 7.46 4.79 -12.48
CA GLY A 427 8.89 5.05 -12.62
C GLY A 427 9.57 5.37 -11.29
N VAL A 428 10.63 4.63 -10.92
CA VAL A 428 11.48 4.95 -9.76
C VAL A 428 12.74 5.68 -10.24
N LEU A 429 12.87 6.92 -9.78
CA LEU A 429 13.99 7.83 -10.02
C LEU A 429 14.87 7.93 -8.76
N GLU A 430 16.08 8.47 -8.86
CA GLU A 430 16.90 8.74 -7.66
C GLU A 430 16.56 10.11 -7.06
N LEU A 431 16.71 10.26 -5.74
CA LEU A 431 16.21 11.38 -4.96
C LEU A 431 17.03 12.66 -5.16
N ILE A 432 16.78 13.37 -6.27
CA ILE A 432 17.39 14.66 -6.69
C ILE A 432 18.91 14.58 -6.99
N THR A 433 19.62 13.63 -6.39
CA THR A 433 21.05 13.37 -6.57
C THR A 433 21.42 13.10 -8.02
N THR A 434 20.66 12.34 -8.81
CA THR A 434 21.01 12.14 -10.24
C THR A 434 20.86 13.42 -11.05
N ILE A 435 19.86 14.27 -10.78
CA ILE A 435 19.73 15.54 -11.51
C ILE A 435 20.95 16.41 -11.23
N ILE A 436 21.36 16.54 -9.96
CA ILE A 436 22.57 17.30 -9.59
C ILE A 436 23.85 16.60 -10.08
N SER A 437 23.95 15.26 -10.04
CA SER A 437 25.07 14.45 -10.50
C SER A 437 25.27 14.57 -12.01
N GLU A 438 24.23 14.35 -12.82
CA GLU A 438 24.37 14.34 -14.28
C GLU A 438 24.52 15.77 -14.81
N PHE A 439 23.94 16.78 -14.15
CA PHE A 439 24.31 18.17 -14.43
C PHE A 439 25.74 18.49 -14.00
N THR A 440 26.23 18.06 -12.83
CA THR A 440 27.62 18.35 -12.41
C THR A 440 28.66 17.54 -13.17
N LYS A 441 28.39 16.30 -13.58
CA LYS A 441 29.21 15.55 -14.56
C LYS A 441 29.25 16.31 -15.89
N THR A 442 28.10 16.64 -16.46
CA THR A 442 28.01 17.29 -17.77
C THR A 442 28.60 18.71 -17.77
N THR A 443 28.39 19.49 -16.70
CA THR A 443 28.97 20.83 -16.56
C THR A 443 30.44 20.82 -16.15
N ASN A 444 30.92 19.86 -15.33
CA ASN A 444 32.36 19.69 -15.14
C ASN A 444 33.05 19.32 -16.46
N ILE A 445 32.47 18.41 -17.25
CA ILE A 445 32.97 18.07 -18.58
C ILE A 445 32.97 19.32 -19.49
N LEU A 446 31.89 20.10 -19.54
CA LEU A 446 31.82 21.30 -20.39
C LEU A 446 32.70 22.47 -19.94
N LEU A 447 32.85 22.71 -18.63
CA LEU A 447 33.60 23.86 -18.10
C LEU A 447 35.11 23.59 -17.98
N PHE A 448 35.51 22.35 -17.66
CA PHE A 448 36.93 22.02 -17.48
C PHE A 448 37.60 21.42 -18.73
N SER A 449 36.84 20.92 -19.73
CA SER A 449 37.44 20.56 -21.04
C SER A 449 37.71 21.76 -21.95
N THR A 450 37.04 22.89 -21.72
CA THR A 450 37.11 24.09 -22.59
C THR A 450 38.21 25.09 -22.20
N GLY A 451 39.03 24.79 -21.18
CA GLY A 451 40.20 25.59 -20.82
C GLY A 451 39.89 26.96 -20.21
N ILE A 452 38.67 27.18 -19.71
CA ILE A 452 38.26 28.45 -19.12
C ILE A 452 39.02 28.68 -17.81
N THR A 453 39.78 29.77 -17.72
CA THR A 453 40.53 30.13 -16.51
C THR A 453 39.60 30.64 -15.40
N PRO A 454 39.99 30.56 -14.11
CA PRO A 454 39.12 30.96 -12.99
C PRO A 454 38.49 32.38 -13.10
N PRO A 455 39.18 33.42 -13.62
CA PRO A 455 38.53 34.71 -13.89
C PRO A 455 37.38 34.64 -14.90
N GLY A 456 37.48 33.77 -15.91
CA GLY A 456 36.45 33.54 -16.91
C GLY A 456 35.20 32.87 -16.33
N ILE A 457 35.36 31.94 -15.39
CA ILE A 457 34.23 31.33 -14.66
C ILE A 457 33.50 32.39 -13.81
N GLY A 458 34.23 33.36 -13.25
CA GLY A 458 33.64 34.50 -12.51
C GLY A 458 32.82 35.43 -13.40
N LEU A 459 33.31 35.70 -14.62
CA LEU A 459 32.57 36.47 -15.62
C LEU A 459 31.32 35.71 -16.12
N LEU A 460 31.40 34.38 -16.27
CA LEU A 460 30.26 33.54 -16.63
C LEU A 460 29.17 33.57 -15.55
N LEU A 461 29.53 33.40 -14.27
CA LEU A 461 28.56 33.51 -13.18
C LEU A 461 27.91 34.90 -13.14
N LEU A 462 28.69 35.97 -13.28
CA LEU A 462 28.17 37.34 -13.28
C LEU A 462 27.21 37.58 -14.45
N LEU A 463 27.51 37.05 -15.65
CA LEU A 463 26.63 37.07 -16.81
C LEU A 463 25.32 36.30 -16.55
N LEU A 464 25.39 35.12 -15.94
CA LEU A 464 24.21 34.32 -15.58
C LEU A 464 23.34 35.03 -14.53
N CYS A 465 23.92 35.65 -13.50
CA CYS A 465 23.19 36.48 -12.55
C CYS A 465 22.51 37.68 -13.23
N LEU A 466 23.14 38.31 -14.23
CA LEU A 466 22.50 39.38 -15.02
C LEU A 466 21.30 38.85 -15.83
N ILE A 467 21.39 37.64 -16.39
CA ILE A 467 20.29 37.00 -17.13
C ILE A 467 19.15 36.59 -16.18
N ALA A 468 19.46 36.04 -15.00
CA ALA A 468 18.49 35.75 -13.95
C ALA A 468 17.75 37.03 -13.51
N ALA A 469 18.49 38.09 -13.20
CA ALA A 469 17.92 39.39 -12.82
C ALA A 469 17.04 40.00 -13.93
N ALA A 470 17.48 39.94 -15.19
CA ALA A 470 16.73 40.48 -16.32
C ALA A 470 15.45 39.67 -16.62
N THR A 471 15.52 38.34 -16.57
CA THR A 471 14.35 37.48 -16.78
C THR A 471 13.35 37.60 -15.63
N ALA A 472 13.81 37.61 -14.37
CA ALA A 472 12.97 37.87 -13.20
C ALA A 472 12.33 39.28 -13.25
N TYR A 473 13.07 40.31 -13.68
CA TYR A 473 12.52 41.65 -13.87
C TYR A 473 11.39 41.68 -14.91
N ASP A 474 11.55 41.02 -16.05
CA ASP A 474 10.50 40.96 -17.08
C ASP A 474 9.29 40.15 -16.61
N LYS A 475 9.49 38.92 -16.11
CA LYS A 475 8.38 38.00 -15.78
C LYS A 475 7.63 38.37 -14.50
N SER A 476 8.27 39.05 -13.55
CA SER A 476 7.59 39.58 -12.34
C SER A 476 6.42 40.52 -12.66
N LYS A 477 6.31 41.06 -13.88
CA LYS A 477 5.13 41.78 -14.38
C LYS A 477 3.83 40.97 -14.26
N ILE A 478 3.90 39.63 -14.34
CA ILE A 478 2.75 38.71 -14.21
C ILE A 478 2.06 38.86 -12.83
N LEU A 479 2.79 39.24 -11.79
CA LEU A 479 2.28 39.41 -10.42
C LEU A 479 1.31 40.62 -10.28
N PHE A 480 1.24 41.50 -11.28
CA PHE A 480 0.51 42.78 -11.19
C PHE A 480 -0.67 42.84 -12.16
N LYS A 481 -1.89 42.94 -11.64
CA LYS A 481 -3.13 42.98 -12.43
C LYS A 481 -3.10 44.06 -13.51
N HIS A 482 -3.55 43.71 -14.72
CA HIS A 482 -3.68 44.62 -15.85
C HIS A 482 -4.90 45.55 -15.66
N LYS A 483 -4.66 46.75 -15.11
CA LYS A 483 -5.60 47.87 -15.04
C LYS A 483 -4.84 49.19 -15.29
N THR A 484 -5.57 50.27 -15.55
CA THR A 484 -5.03 51.64 -15.47
C THR A 484 -4.57 51.92 -14.03
N LYS A 485 -3.32 52.37 -13.88
CA LYS A 485 -2.64 52.58 -12.58
C LYS A 485 -2.16 54.02 -12.46
N SER A 486 -2.26 54.61 -11.28
CA SER A 486 -1.73 55.96 -11.02
C SER A 486 -0.20 55.98 -11.02
N THR A 487 0.38 57.17 -11.19
CA THR A 487 1.83 57.39 -11.17
C THR A 487 2.50 56.96 -9.85
N LYS A 488 1.74 56.90 -8.74
CA LYS A 488 2.23 56.41 -7.44
C LYS A 488 2.27 54.88 -7.40
N GLU A 489 1.28 54.20 -7.97
CA GLU A 489 1.21 52.73 -8.02
C GLU A 489 2.23 52.16 -9.01
N GLN A 490 2.38 52.78 -10.18
CA GLN A 490 3.42 52.42 -11.17
C GLN A 490 4.84 52.48 -10.58
N ARG A 491 5.10 53.46 -9.69
CA ARG A 491 6.37 53.55 -8.94
C ARG A 491 6.53 52.43 -7.92
N LYS A 492 5.48 52.06 -7.17
CA LYS A 492 5.51 50.92 -6.24
C LYS A 492 5.76 49.59 -6.96
N GLU A 493 5.07 49.35 -8.07
CA GLU A 493 5.24 48.16 -8.91
C GLU A 493 6.67 48.05 -9.46
N THR A 494 7.20 49.14 -10.03
CA THR A 494 8.59 49.19 -10.51
C THR A 494 9.59 48.91 -9.38
N LEU A 495 9.39 49.47 -8.18
CA LEU A 495 10.25 49.20 -7.03
C LEU A 495 10.23 47.73 -6.58
N ILE A 496 9.06 47.08 -6.53
CA ILE A 496 8.96 45.66 -6.17
C ILE A 496 9.65 44.78 -7.23
N ARG A 497 9.46 45.09 -8.52
CA ARG A 497 10.12 44.35 -9.62
C ARG A 497 11.64 44.52 -9.62
N ILE A 498 12.14 45.72 -9.30
CA ILE A 498 13.57 45.96 -9.07
C ILE A 498 14.07 45.14 -7.86
N GLY A 499 13.31 45.08 -6.77
CA GLY A 499 13.63 44.25 -5.61
C GLY A 499 13.80 42.77 -5.97
N ILE A 500 12.83 42.19 -6.69
CA ILE A 500 12.89 40.80 -7.18
C ILE A 500 14.14 40.57 -8.05
N ALA A 501 14.45 41.49 -8.95
CA ALA A 501 15.63 41.40 -9.82
C ALA A 501 16.96 41.49 -9.04
N ILE A 502 17.02 42.29 -7.98
CA ILE A 502 18.19 42.37 -7.08
C ILE A 502 18.35 41.07 -6.28
N THR A 503 17.26 40.45 -5.82
CA THR A 503 17.32 39.15 -5.14
C THR A 503 17.89 38.08 -6.07
N ALA A 504 17.36 37.92 -7.28
CA ALA A 504 17.87 36.97 -8.27
C ALA A 504 19.33 37.28 -8.71
N PHE A 505 19.73 38.55 -8.76
CA PHE A 505 21.14 38.89 -9.01
C PHE A 505 22.07 38.43 -7.87
N THR A 506 21.64 38.61 -6.61
CA THR A 506 22.50 38.49 -5.43
C THR A 506 22.49 37.10 -4.79
N PHE A 507 21.39 36.36 -4.86
CA PHE A 507 21.24 35.06 -4.20
C PHE A 507 22.25 34.01 -4.70
N PRO A 508 22.52 33.84 -6.01
CA PRO A 508 23.57 32.92 -6.49
C PRO A 508 24.99 33.36 -6.10
N ILE A 509 25.23 34.67 -5.97
CA ILE A 509 26.54 35.24 -5.57
C ILE A 509 26.78 35.04 -4.06
N ILE A 510 25.73 35.12 -3.25
CA ILE A 510 25.76 34.83 -1.81
C ILE A 510 25.94 33.33 -1.60
N ALA A 511 25.20 32.48 -2.32
CA ALA A 511 25.32 31.02 -2.26
C ALA A 511 26.75 30.55 -2.60
N MET A 512 27.37 31.12 -3.65
CA MET A 512 28.77 30.86 -3.99
C MET A 512 29.73 31.12 -2.80
N ARG A 513 29.51 32.19 -2.02
CA ARG A 513 30.37 32.52 -0.88
C ARG A 513 30.21 31.57 0.32
N LEU A 514 29.13 30.80 0.36
CA LEU A 514 28.82 29.83 1.43
C LEU A 514 29.17 28.38 1.07
N THR A 515 29.37 28.10 -0.22
CA THR A 515 29.56 26.75 -0.77
C THR A 515 30.72 26.73 -1.77
N ASP A 516 30.43 26.77 -3.06
CA ASP A 516 31.42 26.86 -4.13
C ASP A 516 30.90 27.60 -5.38
N MET A 517 31.80 27.80 -6.35
CA MET A 517 31.55 28.57 -7.56
C MET A 517 30.61 27.87 -8.57
N LEU A 518 30.61 26.54 -8.61
CA LEU A 518 29.73 25.75 -9.47
C LEU A 518 28.31 25.74 -8.90
N PHE A 519 28.16 25.66 -7.58
CA PHE A 519 26.85 25.78 -6.92
C PHE A 519 26.19 27.13 -7.22
N GLY A 520 26.96 28.24 -7.21
CA GLY A 520 26.48 29.55 -7.67
C GLY A 520 26.00 29.57 -9.13
N ILE A 521 26.74 28.92 -10.03
CA ILE A 521 26.36 28.82 -11.45
C ILE A 521 25.08 27.98 -11.63
N MET A 522 24.99 26.84 -10.95
CA MET A 522 23.81 25.97 -10.95
C MET A 522 22.56 26.70 -10.44
N LEU A 523 22.69 27.49 -9.37
CA LEU A 523 21.59 28.21 -8.77
C LEU A 523 21.07 29.33 -9.70
N ALA A 524 21.96 30.09 -10.35
CA ALA A 524 21.57 31.08 -11.35
C ALA A 524 20.85 30.46 -12.57
N LEU A 525 21.29 29.27 -13.01
CA LEU A 525 20.62 28.52 -14.09
C LEU A 525 19.23 28.01 -13.66
N ALA A 526 19.08 27.55 -12.42
CA ALA A 526 17.81 27.10 -11.87
C ALA A 526 16.78 28.25 -11.73
N GLU A 527 17.22 29.44 -11.32
CA GLU A 527 16.37 30.64 -11.28
C GLU A 527 15.87 31.03 -12.69
N ILE A 528 16.74 30.98 -13.70
CA ILE A 528 16.35 31.25 -15.10
C ILE A 528 15.33 30.21 -15.59
N ALA A 529 15.60 28.92 -15.36
CA ALA A 529 14.73 27.82 -15.80
C ALA A 529 13.33 27.88 -15.16
N THR A 530 13.25 28.06 -13.84
CA THR A 530 11.98 28.17 -13.09
C THR A 530 11.18 29.42 -13.49
N THR A 531 11.86 30.54 -13.73
CA THR A 531 11.24 31.80 -14.22
C THR A 531 10.67 31.65 -15.65
N LEU A 532 11.35 30.88 -16.52
CA LEU A 532 10.84 30.59 -17.87
C LEU A 532 9.65 29.62 -17.84
N LEU A 533 9.73 28.56 -17.02
CA LEU A 533 8.70 27.53 -16.86
C LEU A 533 7.40 28.09 -16.29
N THR A 534 7.45 28.90 -15.22
CA THR A 534 6.25 29.56 -14.67
C THR A 534 5.59 30.48 -15.71
N ASN A 535 6.36 31.23 -16.49
CA ASN A 535 5.84 32.03 -17.60
C ASN A 535 5.25 31.17 -18.76
N TYR A 536 5.71 29.93 -18.96
CA TYR A 536 5.09 28.99 -19.90
C TYR A 536 3.74 28.47 -19.38
N LEU A 537 3.71 27.97 -18.14
CA LEU A 537 2.51 27.43 -17.51
C LEU A 537 1.40 28.48 -17.37
N VAL A 538 1.73 29.72 -16.98
CA VAL A 538 0.76 30.82 -16.90
C VAL A 538 0.14 31.15 -18.27
N LYS A 539 0.90 31.08 -19.36
CA LYS A 539 0.34 31.25 -20.72
C LYS A 539 -0.61 30.12 -21.09
N GLN A 540 -0.24 28.88 -20.77
CA GLN A 540 -1.08 27.70 -21.05
C GLN A 540 -2.41 27.76 -20.27
N ALA A 541 -2.36 28.16 -18.99
CA ALA A 541 -3.56 28.41 -18.19
C ALA A 541 -4.48 29.50 -18.79
N GLN A 542 -3.90 30.58 -19.33
CA GLN A 542 -4.66 31.68 -19.97
C GLN A 542 -5.30 31.30 -21.32
N THR A 543 -4.90 30.19 -21.96
CA THR A 543 -5.50 29.75 -23.23
C THR A 543 -6.77 28.91 -23.08
N LYS A 544 -7.09 28.39 -21.88
CA LYS A 544 -8.35 27.67 -21.64
C LYS A 544 -9.49 28.68 -21.43
N LYS A 545 -10.35 28.86 -22.44
CA LYS A 545 -11.65 29.53 -22.25
C LYS A 545 -12.52 28.70 -21.31
N PRO A 546 -13.30 29.31 -20.40
CA PRO A 546 -14.32 28.58 -19.67
C PRO A 546 -15.39 28.08 -20.64
N ILE A 547 -15.76 26.79 -20.52
CA ILE A 547 -16.95 26.26 -21.16
C ILE A 547 -18.13 26.71 -20.31
N ASN A 548 -18.97 27.59 -20.85
CA ASN A 548 -20.17 28.06 -20.16
C ASN A 548 -21.29 27.04 -20.40
N VAL A 549 -21.53 26.17 -19.41
CA VAL A 549 -22.69 25.27 -19.42
C VAL A 549 -23.92 26.09 -19.06
N ASN A 550 -24.89 26.11 -19.97
CA ASN A 550 -26.25 26.64 -19.78
C ASN A 550 -27.21 25.46 -19.58
#